data_AF-A0A1A8V8P7-F1
#
_entry.id   AF-A0A1A8V8P7-F1
#
_cell.length_a   1.000
_cell.length_b   1.000
_cell.length_c   1.000
_cell.angle_alpha   90.00
_cell.angle_beta   90.00
_cell.angle_gamma   90.00
#
_symmetry.space_group_name_H-M   'P 1'
#
loop_
_entity.id
_entity.type
_entity.pdbx_description
1 polymer ?
#
loop_
_entity_poly.entity_id
_entity_poly.type
_entity_poly.pdbx_seq_one_letter_code
_entity_poly.pdbx_strand_id
1 'polypeptide(L)'
;MLHAYMHFEALTAHSYSYSCYKCGYYPPVVIMDLHRKGVFNMPTSEMETPPADFDGRVNIKDFYDSVTSQIICTGLLTSGRKNPFLVLPSYHNWAPWIGPKCRDGDIVFNTEHEKLHAPRQAAEMSDLQMTEERLQDALINLRVDMVRKLCKQCGIDSKGSKMDLILRLREEMKNRSSYDKIFEKVWGASGGWAVVMCPCAVVYSIKFNLRAESPRDYADILLSWKHFPNIAIYDFARGLATHTNLREPENLPFSPHEGRLAEASNDNVKSAAEGKLKVHLPWLKSKKKDADTNCHPLTGSSEHYTLYDVFHEKNTKDPRDILRRIALVPELAGWVNSQCAEQLFADMRKNNYFLNTLTPSEHIFMMRNILHHYNTQCNNKTEESIKKVVSEDVLQLDHNGQIVMAAQPPTEADVTTQPCLTPNQTSDQLNRRIWAVNPLPAQQKLLAYVLDKNKDPYEDILSYSPGRTLTRCDFWSLAFEEVEAQIADQCFQVITALGASQGKDVHTFSIYLVVTWLPPFHNDPLAALPDNIGTKDIILLPSWESGHWILCSLG
;
A
#
# COMPACT_ATOMS: atom_id res chain seq x y z
N MET A 1 10.27 -2.72 18.87
CA MET A 1 10.74 -2.77 17.47
C MET A 1 9.63 -2.43 16.47
N LEU A 2 8.55 -3.23 16.32
CA LEU A 2 7.48 -2.97 15.32
C LEU A 2 6.79 -1.59 15.47
N HIS A 3 6.45 -1.15 16.68
CA HIS A 3 5.83 0.16 16.88
C HIS A 3 6.77 1.32 16.57
N ALA A 4 8.06 1.18 16.88
CA ALA A 4 9.08 2.18 16.53
C ALA A 4 9.26 2.27 15.00
N TYR A 5 9.23 1.12 14.31
CA TYR A 5 9.24 1.09 12.85
C TYR A 5 8.01 1.77 12.24
N MET A 6 6.79 1.46 12.72
CA MET A 6 5.58 2.16 12.26
C MET A 6 5.64 3.66 12.50
N HIS A 7 6.19 4.09 13.63
CA HIS A 7 6.37 5.50 13.95
C HIS A 7 7.36 6.18 12.99
N PHE A 8 8.50 5.55 12.70
CA PHE A 8 9.47 6.02 11.72
C PHE A 8 8.84 6.16 10.32
N GLU A 9 8.14 5.13 9.85
CA GLU A 9 7.45 5.14 8.54
C GLU A 9 6.36 6.21 8.50
N ALA A 10 5.67 6.48 9.62
CA ALA A 10 4.63 7.51 9.69
C ALA A 10 5.21 8.94 9.63
N LEU A 11 6.45 9.13 10.08
CA LEU A 11 7.20 10.39 9.97
C LEU A 11 7.96 10.52 8.63
N THR A 12 8.02 9.44 7.84
CA THR A 12 8.72 9.41 6.57
C THR A 12 7.80 9.86 5.43
N ALA A 13 8.33 10.68 4.53
CA ALA A 13 7.59 11.13 3.36
C ALA A 13 7.52 10.03 2.29
N HIS A 14 6.40 9.31 2.24
CA HIS A 14 6.08 8.36 1.18
C HIS A 14 5.10 8.96 0.17
N SER A 15 5.33 8.70 -1.12
CA SER A 15 4.44 9.19 -2.18
C SER A 15 3.12 8.42 -2.26
N TYR A 16 3.11 7.15 -1.80
CA TYR A 16 1.98 6.23 -1.90
C TYR A 16 1.26 6.26 -3.26
N SER A 17 2.04 6.38 -4.35
CA SER A 17 1.51 6.64 -5.70
C SER A 17 0.62 5.54 -6.26
N TYR A 18 0.93 4.27 -5.96
CA TYR A 18 0.16 3.08 -6.40
C TYR A 18 -0.14 3.12 -7.91
N SER A 19 0.93 3.32 -8.70
CA SER A 19 0.89 3.42 -10.16
C SER A 19 1.97 2.56 -10.78
N CYS A 20 1.74 2.01 -11.98
CA CYS A 20 2.72 1.17 -12.66
C CYS A 20 3.46 1.94 -13.75
N TYR A 21 4.78 1.83 -13.80
CA TYR A 21 5.57 2.44 -14.87
C TYR A 21 5.30 1.90 -16.28
N LYS A 22 4.75 0.68 -16.39
CA LYS A 22 4.37 0.08 -17.67
C LYS A 22 2.92 0.35 -18.05
N CYS A 23 2.00 0.28 -17.08
CA CYS A 23 0.56 0.45 -17.33
C CYS A 23 0.04 1.88 -17.08
N GLY A 24 0.85 2.77 -16.51
CA GLY A 24 0.50 4.15 -16.22
C GLY A 24 -0.31 4.33 -14.93
N TYR A 25 -1.07 5.42 -14.87
CA TYR A 25 -1.98 5.75 -13.77
C TYR A 25 -3.33 5.04 -13.89
N TYR A 26 -3.73 4.64 -15.11
CA TYR A 26 -5.05 4.09 -15.43
C TYR A 26 -4.89 2.79 -16.23
N PRO A 27 -4.70 1.63 -15.57
CA PRO A 27 -4.47 0.38 -16.27
C PRO A 27 -5.75 -0.09 -16.97
N PRO A 28 -5.72 -0.39 -18.28
CA PRO A 28 -6.93 -0.80 -19.00
C PRO A 28 -7.37 -2.23 -18.64
N VAL A 29 -6.46 -3.04 -18.10
CA VAL A 29 -6.73 -4.40 -17.63
C VAL A 29 -6.34 -4.48 -16.17
N VAL A 30 -7.25 -5.00 -15.36
CA VAL A 30 -7.06 -5.20 -13.92
C VAL A 30 -7.43 -6.62 -13.50
N ILE A 31 -6.76 -7.10 -12.47
CA ILE A 31 -6.96 -8.39 -11.81
C ILE A 31 -7.33 -8.09 -10.36
N MET A 32 -8.40 -8.71 -9.89
CA MET A 32 -9.01 -8.45 -8.59
C MET A 32 -9.13 -9.75 -7.82
N ASP A 33 -8.62 -9.75 -6.59
CA ASP A 33 -8.64 -10.93 -5.74
C ASP A 33 -8.60 -10.53 -4.25
N LEU A 34 -9.07 -11.43 -3.40
CA LEU A 34 -9.26 -11.26 -1.97
C LEU A 34 -8.37 -12.18 -1.16
N HIS A 35 -7.60 -11.60 -0.25
CA HIS A 35 -6.88 -12.38 0.76
C HIS A 35 -7.68 -12.47 2.07
N ARG A 36 -8.19 -13.67 2.38
CA ARG A 36 -9.02 -13.96 3.58
C ARG A 36 -8.24 -14.19 4.89
N LYS A 37 -6.91 -14.12 4.86
CA LYS A 37 -5.99 -14.27 6.02
C LYS A 37 -5.16 -12.99 6.20
N GLY A 38 -4.32 -12.89 7.24
CA GLY A 38 -3.53 -11.67 7.47
C GLY A 38 -4.47 -10.48 7.67
N VAL A 39 -5.41 -10.63 8.61
CA VAL A 39 -6.56 -9.75 8.83
C VAL A 39 -6.51 -9.21 10.24
N PHE A 40 -6.96 -7.98 10.45
CA PHE A 40 -7.12 -7.49 11.82
C PHE A 40 -8.31 -8.20 12.49
N ASN A 41 -8.14 -8.43 13.79
CA ASN A 41 -9.18 -9.01 14.62
C ASN A 41 -10.12 -7.89 15.11
N MET A 42 -11.43 -8.06 14.90
CA MET A 42 -12.42 -7.07 15.33
C MET A 42 -13.81 -7.70 15.43
N PRO A 43 -14.42 -7.81 16.61
CA PRO A 43 -15.80 -8.29 16.75
C PRO A 43 -16.78 -7.39 15.98
N THR A 44 -17.52 -7.91 14.99
CA THR A 44 -18.51 -7.09 14.24
C THR A 44 -19.64 -6.56 15.14
N SER A 45 -19.84 -7.19 16.30
CA SER A 45 -20.78 -6.74 17.32
C SER A 45 -20.37 -5.45 18.05
N GLU A 46 -19.16 -4.94 17.79
CA GLU A 46 -18.68 -3.64 18.31
C GLU A 46 -18.85 -2.49 17.29
N MET A 47 -19.31 -2.76 16.07
CA MET A 47 -19.47 -1.73 15.04
C MET A 47 -20.79 -0.99 15.15
N GLU A 48 -20.72 0.34 15.26
CA GLU A 48 -21.89 1.21 15.23
C GLU A 48 -22.57 1.21 13.85
N THR A 49 -23.90 1.28 13.85
CA THR A 49 -24.67 1.53 12.63
C THR A 49 -24.35 2.96 12.15
N PRO A 50 -24.11 3.18 10.85
CA PRO A 50 -23.85 4.53 10.37
C PRO A 50 -25.06 5.46 10.58
N PRO A 51 -24.85 6.79 10.53
CA PRO A 51 -25.94 7.76 10.48
C PRO A 51 -26.97 7.41 9.39
N ALA A 52 -28.24 7.71 9.64
CA ALA A 52 -29.34 7.33 8.74
C ALA A 52 -29.27 8.00 7.35
N ASP A 53 -28.55 9.13 7.26
CA ASP A 53 -28.30 9.92 6.06
C ASP A 53 -26.96 9.60 5.38
N PHE A 54 -26.19 8.63 5.91
CA PHE A 54 -24.92 8.24 5.32
C PHE A 54 -25.13 7.59 3.95
N ASP A 55 -24.53 8.19 2.92
CA ASP A 55 -24.69 7.79 1.51
C ASP A 55 -23.62 6.79 1.03
N GLY A 56 -22.78 6.30 1.96
CA GLY A 56 -21.69 5.39 1.61
C GLY A 56 -20.47 6.08 1.00
N ARG A 57 -20.29 7.40 1.13
CA ARG A 57 -19.09 8.10 0.69
C ARG A 57 -18.17 8.46 1.85
N VAL A 58 -16.87 8.26 1.67
CA VAL A 58 -15.84 8.53 2.69
C VAL A 58 -14.69 9.34 2.11
N ASN A 59 -14.06 10.19 2.93
CA ASN A 59 -12.87 10.92 2.51
C ASN A 59 -11.62 10.05 2.72
N ILE A 60 -11.00 9.59 1.64
CA ILE A 60 -9.79 8.75 1.68
C ILE A 60 -8.61 9.50 2.31
N LYS A 61 -8.45 10.79 2.04
CA LYS A 61 -7.32 11.58 2.56
C LYS A 61 -7.46 11.75 4.06
N ASP A 62 -8.61 12.26 4.52
CA ASP A 62 -8.84 12.50 5.95
C ASP A 62 -8.74 11.21 6.77
N PHE A 63 -9.25 10.10 6.24
CA PHE A 63 -9.15 8.79 6.89
C PHE A 63 -7.68 8.37 7.08
N TYR A 64 -6.88 8.37 6.02
CA TYR A 64 -5.49 7.92 6.10
C TYR A 64 -4.57 8.92 6.83
N ASP A 65 -4.87 10.21 6.80
CA ASP A 65 -4.21 11.23 7.62
C ASP A 65 -4.50 11.00 9.10
N SER A 66 -5.73 10.63 9.46
CA SER A 66 -6.12 10.26 10.83
C SER A 66 -5.40 8.99 11.29
N VAL A 67 -5.33 7.97 10.42
CA VAL A 67 -4.57 6.74 10.70
C VAL A 67 -3.10 7.05 10.95
N THR A 68 -2.49 7.88 10.09
CA THR A 68 -1.08 8.28 10.24
C THR A 68 -0.87 9.08 11.54
N SER A 69 -1.77 10.01 11.85
CA SER A 69 -1.74 10.80 13.10
C SER A 69 -1.83 9.91 14.34
N GLN A 70 -2.63 8.85 14.30
CA GLN A 70 -2.70 7.87 15.38
C GLN A 70 -1.35 7.18 15.62
N ILE A 71 -0.68 6.75 14.55
CA ILE A 71 0.62 6.06 14.63
C ILE A 71 1.71 7.01 15.13
N ILE A 72 1.73 8.26 14.65
CA ILE A 72 2.64 9.30 15.14
C ILE A 72 2.41 9.52 16.64
N CYS A 73 1.17 9.78 17.04
CA CYS A 73 0.86 10.07 18.44
C CYS A 73 1.21 8.89 19.36
N THR A 74 1.02 7.64 18.92
CA THR A 74 1.37 6.45 19.70
C THR A 74 2.85 6.38 20.07
N GLY A 75 3.75 6.86 19.20
CA GLY A 75 5.18 6.92 19.51
C GLY A 75 5.58 8.06 20.45
N LEU A 76 4.77 9.12 20.54
CA LEU A 76 5.04 10.33 21.34
C LEU A 76 4.34 10.34 22.71
N LEU A 77 3.33 9.48 22.91
CA LEU A 77 2.59 9.44 24.16
C LEU A 77 3.37 8.73 25.27
N THR A 78 3.54 9.42 26.40
CA THR A 78 4.01 8.82 27.65
C THR A 78 3.00 7.80 28.19
N SER A 79 3.47 6.74 28.85
CA SER A 79 2.62 5.67 29.40
C SER A 79 1.41 6.20 30.18
N GLY A 80 0.21 5.69 29.87
CA GLY A 80 -1.04 5.99 30.57
C GLY A 80 -1.91 7.10 29.97
N ARG A 81 -1.45 7.84 28.96
CA ARG A 81 -2.26 8.84 28.25
C ARG A 81 -3.09 8.21 27.12
N LYS A 82 -4.32 8.68 26.93
CA LYS A 82 -5.19 8.25 25.82
C LYS A 82 -4.76 8.94 24.52
N ASN A 83 -4.74 8.19 23.42
CA ASN A 83 -4.47 8.75 22.09
C ASN A 83 -5.72 9.50 21.58
N PRO A 84 -5.63 10.82 21.30
CA PRO A 84 -6.76 11.60 20.80
C PRO A 84 -7.11 11.32 19.34
N PHE A 85 -6.21 10.69 18.57
CA PHE A 85 -6.40 10.38 17.14
C PHE A 85 -6.81 8.93 16.90
N LEU A 86 -7.44 8.28 17.89
CA LEU A 86 -7.83 6.88 17.76
C LEU A 86 -8.82 6.66 16.60
N VAL A 87 -8.40 5.89 15.60
CA VAL A 87 -9.22 5.45 14.47
C VAL A 87 -9.76 4.06 14.78
N LEU A 88 -11.07 4.00 15.00
CA LEU A 88 -11.80 2.74 15.16
C LEU A 88 -12.50 2.37 13.86
N PRO A 89 -12.62 1.07 13.54
CA PRO A 89 -13.35 0.68 12.34
C PRO A 89 -14.84 1.06 12.45
N SER A 90 -15.33 1.72 11.42
CA SER A 90 -16.71 2.17 11.31
C SER A 90 -17.10 2.25 9.84
N TYR A 91 -18.38 2.11 9.50
CA TYR A 91 -18.78 2.17 8.09
C TYR A 91 -18.62 3.58 7.49
N HIS A 92 -18.76 4.62 8.30
CA HIS A 92 -18.75 6.02 7.87
C HIS A 92 -17.36 6.69 7.94
N ASN A 93 -16.37 6.01 8.53
CA ASN A 93 -14.99 6.48 8.58
C ASN A 93 -14.02 5.30 8.38
N TRP A 94 -14.10 4.68 7.20
CA TRP A 94 -13.23 3.60 6.75
C TRP A 94 -13.10 3.64 5.24
N ALA A 95 -11.91 3.94 4.73
CA ALA A 95 -11.70 4.12 3.29
C ALA A 95 -10.72 3.06 2.72
N PRO A 96 -10.93 2.62 1.46
CA PRO A 96 -9.89 1.91 0.73
C PRO A 96 -8.72 2.86 0.44
N TRP A 97 -7.53 2.33 0.17
CA TRP A 97 -6.48 3.11 -0.50
C TRP A 97 -6.63 2.95 -2.02
N ILE A 98 -6.67 4.06 -2.75
CA ILE A 98 -6.63 4.11 -4.21
C ILE A 98 -5.55 5.12 -4.59
N GLY A 99 -4.65 4.75 -5.51
CA GLY A 99 -3.56 5.60 -5.95
C GLY A 99 -4.04 7.02 -6.31
N PRO A 100 -3.39 8.10 -5.83
CA PRO A 100 -3.91 9.47 -5.98
C PRO A 100 -4.14 9.92 -7.41
N LYS A 101 -3.38 9.37 -8.37
CA LYS A 101 -3.55 9.66 -9.80
C LYS A 101 -4.65 8.81 -10.44
N CYS A 102 -4.95 7.64 -9.89
CA CYS A 102 -5.95 6.69 -10.39
C CYS A 102 -7.37 7.02 -9.90
N ARG A 103 -7.52 7.48 -8.65
CA ARG A 103 -8.82 7.87 -8.07
C ARG A 103 -9.40 9.12 -8.73
N ASP A 104 -10.72 9.20 -8.80
CA ASP A 104 -11.43 10.36 -9.35
C ASP A 104 -11.27 11.61 -8.47
N GLY A 105 -11.34 11.41 -7.14
CA GLY A 105 -11.13 12.46 -6.15
C GLY A 105 -10.88 11.91 -4.75
N ASP A 106 -10.95 12.79 -3.76
CA ASP A 106 -10.74 12.44 -2.34
C ASP A 106 -11.98 11.85 -1.68
N ILE A 107 -13.14 11.92 -2.32
CA ILE A 107 -14.37 11.27 -1.86
C ILE A 107 -14.55 9.98 -2.65
N VAL A 108 -14.54 8.85 -1.95
CA VAL A 108 -14.61 7.51 -2.54
C VAL A 108 -15.77 6.72 -1.93
N PHE A 109 -16.23 5.68 -2.62
CA PHE A 109 -17.30 4.83 -2.12
C PHE A 109 -16.81 3.82 -1.08
N ASN A 110 -17.59 3.67 -0.02
CA ASN A 110 -17.62 2.54 0.90
C ASN A 110 -19.06 2.25 1.32
N THR A 111 -19.77 1.46 0.51
CA THR A 111 -21.19 1.12 0.73
C THR A 111 -21.39 -0.16 1.54
N GLU A 112 -20.34 -0.60 2.26
CA GLU A 112 -20.34 -1.88 2.98
C GLU A 112 -21.44 -1.99 4.05
N HIS A 113 -21.92 -0.86 4.57
CA HIS A 113 -23.05 -0.82 5.51
C HIS A 113 -24.36 -1.36 4.92
N GLU A 114 -24.59 -1.26 3.61
CA GLU A 114 -25.81 -1.78 2.98
C GLU A 114 -25.91 -3.31 3.08
N LYS A 115 -24.78 -4.00 3.31
CA LYS A 115 -24.76 -5.45 3.60
C LYS A 115 -25.45 -5.80 4.93
N LEU A 116 -25.78 -4.82 5.77
CA LEU A 116 -26.57 -5.01 7.00
C LEU A 116 -28.03 -5.36 6.70
N HIS A 117 -28.57 -4.84 5.60
CA HIS A 117 -30.00 -4.89 5.29
C HIS A 117 -30.35 -5.88 4.16
N ALA A 118 -29.34 -6.51 3.57
CA ALA A 118 -29.54 -7.51 2.53
C ALA A 118 -29.94 -8.88 3.17
N PRO A 119 -31.07 -9.48 2.78
CA PRO A 119 -31.32 -10.89 3.09
C PRO A 119 -30.24 -11.73 2.41
N ARG A 120 -29.33 -12.33 3.19
CA ARG A 120 -28.25 -13.18 2.68
C ARG A 120 -28.85 -14.27 1.79
N GLN A 121 -28.50 -14.27 0.50
CA GLN A 121 -28.97 -15.32 -0.39
C GLN A 121 -28.27 -16.63 -0.01
N ALA A 122 -29.03 -17.72 0.10
CA ALA A 122 -28.53 -19.04 0.48
C ALA A 122 -27.36 -19.56 -0.39
N ALA A 123 -27.17 -19.00 -1.60
CA ALA A 123 -26.04 -19.30 -2.48
C ALA A 123 -24.70 -18.72 -1.98
N GLU A 124 -24.69 -17.56 -1.31
CA GLU A 124 -23.48 -16.95 -0.74
C GLU A 124 -22.97 -17.73 0.48
N MET A 125 -23.85 -18.47 1.17
CA MET A 125 -23.50 -19.33 2.30
C MET A 125 -22.76 -20.62 1.89
N SER A 126 -22.90 -21.06 0.64
CA SER A 126 -22.27 -22.29 0.13
C SER A 126 -20.76 -22.15 -0.06
N ASP A 127 -20.30 -20.96 -0.47
CA ASP A 127 -18.90 -20.74 -0.88
C ASP A 127 -18.03 -20.14 0.25
N LEU A 128 -18.66 -19.82 1.39
CA LEU A 128 -18.01 -19.58 2.67
C LEU A 128 -17.89 -20.90 3.44
N GLN A 129 -17.18 -21.89 2.89
CA GLN A 129 -16.76 -23.05 3.70
C GLN A 129 -15.74 -22.60 4.75
N MET A 130 -16.26 -22.14 5.89
CA MET A 130 -15.48 -21.96 7.12
C MET A 130 -15.28 -23.33 7.76
N THR A 131 -14.02 -23.72 8.00
CA THR A 131 -13.71 -24.91 8.78
C THR A 131 -14.03 -24.66 10.26
N GLU A 132 -14.43 -25.71 10.99
CA GLU A 132 -14.70 -25.66 12.44
C GLU A 132 -13.51 -25.04 13.22
N GLU A 133 -12.29 -25.27 12.73
CA GLU A 133 -11.02 -24.73 13.26
C GLU A 133 -10.95 -23.20 13.21
N ARG A 134 -11.38 -22.56 12.10
CA ARG A 134 -11.33 -21.09 11.98
C ARG A 134 -12.29 -20.38 12.93
N LEU A 135 -13.44 -20.99 13.20
CA LEU A 135 -14.41 -20.45 14.15
C LEU A 135 -13.91 -20.61 15.60
N GLN A 136 -13.20 -21.70 15.89
CA GLN A 136 -12.55 -21.89 17.19
C GLN A 136 -11.47 -20.84 17.46
N ASP A 137 -10.60 -20.57 16.49
CA ASP A 137 -9.59 -19.52 16.63
C ASP A 137 -10.23 -18.15 16.86
N ALA A 138 -11.33 -17.83 16.15
CA ALA A 138 -12.07 -16.58 16.37
C ALA A 138 -12.63 -16.49 17.80
N LEU A 139 -13.26 -17.57 18.30
CA LEU A 139 -13.81 -17.65 19.66
C LEU A 139 -12.72 -17.51 20.74
N ILE A 140 -11.55 -18.11 20.53
CA ILE A 140 -10.39 -18.01 21.43
C ILE A 140 -9.87 -16.57 21.49
N ASN A 141 -9.99 -15.80 20.40
CA ASN A 141 -9.49 -14.43 20.34
C ASN A 141 -10.49 -13.37 20.84
N LEU A 142 -11.75 -13.73 21.13
CA LEU A 142 -12.73 -12.80 21.71
C LEU A 142 -12.43 -12.47 23.18
N ARG A 143 -12.82 -11.27 23.63
CA ARG A 143 -12.79 -10.93 25.06
C ARG A 143 -13.81 -11.78 25.83
N VAL A 144 -13.50 -12.11 27.09
CA VAL A 144 -14.31 -13.04 27.89
C VAL A 144 -15.75 -12.54 28.13
N ASP A 145 -15.94 -11.23 28.25
CA ASP A 145 -17.25 -10.58 28.37
C ASP A 145 -18.09 -10.74 27.09
N MET A 146 -17.46 -10.68 25.93
CA MET A 146 -18.11 -10.95 24.64
C MET A 146 -18.49 -12.42 24.49
N VAL A 147 -17.60 -13.34 24.89
CA VAL A 147 -17.91 -14.77 24.96
C VAL A 147 -19.10 -15.02 25.90
N ARG A 148 -19.18 -14.35 27.06
CA ARG A 148 -20.34 -14.45 27.96
C ARG A 148 -21.63 -13.91 27.34
N LYS A 149 -21.57 -12.78 26.63
CA LYS A 149 -22.73 -12.22 25.90
C LYS A 149 -23.23 -13.21 24.84
N LEU A 150 -22.30 -13.81 24.08
CA LEU A 150 -22.61 -14.84 23.09
C LEU A 150 -23.29 -16.05 23.72
N CYS A 151 -22.77 -16.58 24.83
CA CYS A 151 -23.40 -17.68 25.56
C CYS A 151 -24.84 -17.33 25.96
N LYS A 152 -25.08 -16.16 26.58
CA LYS A 152 -26.44 -15.73 26.97
C LYS A 152 -27.40 -15.67 25.79
N GLN A 153 -26.93 -15.15 24.66
CA GLN A 153 -27.75 -15.00 23.46
C GLN A 153 -28.04 -16.32 22.74
N CYS A 154 -27.23 -17.35 22.99
CA CYS A 154 -27.45 -18.71 22.48
C CYS A 154 -28.20 -19.59 23.50
N GLY A 155 -28.63 -19.04 24.63
CA GLY A 155 -29.28 -19.81 25.70
C GLY A 155 -28.34 -20.71 26.50
N ILE A 156 -27.02 -20.49 26.39
CA ILE A 156 -25.97 -21.27 27.04
C ILE A 156 -25.59 -20.62 28.38
N ASP A 157 -25.30 -21.43 29.40
CA ASP A 157 -24.80 -20.92 30.67
C ASP A 157 -23.50 -20.10 30.48
N SER A 158 -23.55 -18.85 30.94
CA SER A 158 -22.50 -17.84 30.76
C SER A 158 -21.56 -17.72 31.96
N LYS A 159 -21.58 -18.68 32.91
CA LYS A 159 -20.67 -18.76 34.05
C LYS A 159 -19.47 -19.68 33.76
N GLY A 160 -18.36 -19.45 34.46
CA GLY A 160 -17.12 -20.24 34.29
C GLY A 160 -15.98 -19.47 33.64
N SER A 161 -14.88 -20.18 33.36
CA SER A 161 -13.69 -19.64 32.69
C SER A 161 -13.97 -19.41 31.20
N LYS A 162 -13.13 -18.61 30.52
CA LYS A 162 -13.27 -18.37 29.07
C LYS A 162 -13.25 -19.68 28.27
N MET A 163 -12.40 -20.63 28.66
CA MET A 163 -12.31 -21.93 27.99
C MET A 163 -13.57 -22.79 28.18
N ASP A 164 -14.17 -22.77 29.38
CA ASP A 164 -15.43 -23.48 29.63
C ASP A 164 -16.56 -22.96 28.73
N LEU A 165 -16.62 -21.64 28.55
CA LEU A 165 -17.62 -21.00 27.68
C LEU A 165 -17.41 -21.36 26.21
N ILE A 166 -16.14 -21.38 25.75
CA ILE A 166 -15.79 -21.76 24.38
C ILE A 166 -16.13 -23.23 24.12
N LEU A 167 -15.85 -24.13 25.06
CA LEU A 167 -16.19 -25.55 24.95
C LEU A 167 -17.71 -25.77 24.82
N ARG A 168 -18.52 -25.03 25.60
CA ARG A 168 -19.98 -25.11 25.51
C ARG A 168 -20.53 -24.54 24.20
N LEU A 169 -19.98 -23.42 23.74
CA LEU A 169 -20.32 -22.86 22.42
C LEU A 169 -19.99 -23.87 21.30
N ARG A 170 -18.85 -24.56 21.38
CA ARG A 170 -18.46 -25.61 20.43
C ARG A 170 -19.45 -26.77 20.42
N GLU A 171 -19.96 -27.17 21.58
CA GLU A 171 -20.90 -28.29 21.69
C GLU A 171 -22.27 -27.94 21.08
N GLU A 172 -22.75 -26.71 21.28
CA GLU A 172 -23.98 -26.18 20.66
C GLU A 172 -23.85 -25.95 19.15
N MET A 173 -22.65 -25.65 18.66
CA MET A 173 -22.36 -25.47 17.23
C MET A 173 -22.57 -26.73 16.39
N LYS A 174 -22.74 -27.91 17.00
CA LYS A 174 -23.15 -29.15 16.29
C LYS A 174 -24.57 -29.06 15.72
N ASN A 175 -25.39 -28.13 16.22
CA ASN A 175 -26.69 -27.81 15.65
C ASN A 175 -26.56 -26.72 14.59
N ARG A 176 -26.98 -27.01 13.35
CA ARG A 176 -26.88 -26.10 12.19
C ARG A 176 -27.59 -24.75 12.40
N SER A 177 -28.69 -24.73 13.15
CA SER A 177 -29.44 -23.50 13.45
C SER A 177 -28.78 -22.62 14.54
N SER A 178 -28.09 -23.25 15.50
CA SER A 178 -27.27 -22.55 16.50
C SER A 178 -25.96 -22.07 15.88
N TYR A 179 -25.40 -22.85 14.94
CA TYR A 179 -24.22 -22.48 14.15
C TYR A 179 -24.44 -21.16 13.41
N ASP A 180 -25.53 -21.01 12.65
CA ASP A 180 -25.79 -19.78 11.88
C ASP A 180 -25.96 -18.53 12.78
N LYS A 181 -26.61 -18.69 13.94
CA LYS A 181 -26.78 -17.61 14.93
C LYS A 181 -25.47 -17.23 15.66
N ILE A 182 -24.67 -18.23 16.02
CA ILE A 182 -23.35 -18.02 16.63
C ILE A 182 -22.41 -17.41 15.59
N PHE A 183 -22.45 -17.92 14.37
CA PHE A 183 -21.71 -17.43 13.21
C PHE A 183 -22.00 -15.96 12.95
N GLU A 184 -23.27 -15.54 12.87
CA GLU A 184 -23.64 -14.14 12.66
C GLU A 184 -23.14 -13.17 13.73
N LYS A 185 -22.94 -13.65 14.97
CA LYS A 185 -22.61 -12.82 16.13
C LYS A 185 -21.13 -12.87 16.52
N VAL A 186 -20.46 -13.99 16.25
CA VAL A 186 -19.02 -14.20 16.39
C VAL A 186 -18.27 -13.65 15.19
N TRP A 187 -18.89 -13.63 13.99
CA TRP A 187 -18.24 -13.09 12.81
C TRP A 187 -17.80 -11.67 13.09
N GLY A 188 -16.49 -11.50 13.05
CA GLY A 188 -15.73 -10.45 13.71
C GLY A 188 -14.24 -10.74 13.58
N ALA A 189 -13.88 -11.29 12.43
CA ALA A 189 -12.57 -11.14 11.83
C ALA A 189 -12.85 -10.36 10.55
N SER A 190 -12.03 -9.35 10.22
CA SER A 190 -12.25 -8.55 9.00
C SER A 190 -12.50 -9.47 7.79
N GLY A 191 -13.29 -9.02 6.82
CA GLY A 191 -13.65 -9.79 5.62
C GLY A 191 -12.51 -10.09 4.66
N GLY A 192 -11.26 -9.85 5.08
CA GLY A 192 -10.09 -9.91 4.22
C GLY A 192 -9.71 -8.53 3.70
N TRP A 193 -8.62 -8.52 2.95
CA TRP A 193 -8.20 -7.36 2.19
C TRP A 193 -8.24 -7.68 0.70
N ALA A 194 -8.98 -6.86 -0.03
CA ALA A 194 -9.17 -6.95 -1.47
C ALA A 194 -8.15 -6.07 -2.18
N VAL A 195 -7.61 -6.54 -3.30
CA VAL A 195 -6.68 -5.75 -4.13
C VAL A 195 -7.19 -5.62 -5.56
N VAL A 196 -6.84 -4.49 -6.18
CA VAL A 196 -6.96 -4.29 -7.63
C VAL A 196 -5.56 -4.06 -8.18
N MET A 197 -5.10 -4.94 -9.07
CA MET A 197 -3.74 -4.98 -9.59
C MET A 197 -3.74 -4.92 -11.13
N CYS A 198 -2.68 -4.42 -11.75
CA CYS A 198 -2.48 -4.60 -13.18
C CYS A 198 -1.73 -5.90 -13.50
N PRO A 199 -1.68 -6.37 -14.77
CA PRO A 199 -0.92 -7.55 -15.18
C PRO A 199 0.59 -7.51 -14.87
N CYS A 200 1.15 -6.34 -14.56
CA CYS A 200 2.54 -6.20 -14.12
C CYS A 200 2.74 -6.44 -12.62
N ALA A 201 1.70 -6.97 -11.95
CA ALA A 201 1.66 -7.20 -10.51
C ALA A 201 1.81 -5.92 -9.65
N VAL A 202 1.49 -4.74 -10.18
CA VAL A 202 1.46 -3.50 -9.38
C VAL A 202 0.05 -3.28 -8.83
N VAL A 203 -0.06 -3.02 -7.53
CA VAL A 203 -1.33 -2.74 -6.84
C VAL A 203 -1.74 -1.29 -7.06
N TYR A 204 -2.98 -1.06 -7.47
CA TYR A 204 -3.59 0.27 -7.63
C TYR A 204 -4.56 0.62 -6.52
N SER A 205 -5.20 -0.40 -5.94
CA SER A 205 -6.14 -0.22 -4.85
C SER A 205 -6.08 -1.36 -3.85
N ILE A 206 -6.29 -1.03 -2.58
CA ILE A 206 -6.49 -2.00 -1.51
C ILE A 206 -7.69 -1.57 -0.67
N LYS A 207 -8.62 -2.49 -0.41
CA LYS A 207 -9.74 -2.30 0.51
C LYS A 207 -9.66 -3.32 1.64
N PHE A 208 -9.79 -2.86 2.87
CA PHE A 208 -9.88 -3.72 4.03
C PHE A 208 -11.36 -3.89 4.38
N ASN A 209 -11.91 -5.07 4.13
CA ASN A 209 -13.35 -5.28 4.28
C ASN A 209 -13.70 -5.50 5.76
N LEU A 210 -14.73 -4.80 6.24
CA LEU A 210 -15.25 -4.95 7.60
C LEU A 210 -16.18 -6.16 7.71
N ARG A 211 -16.83 -6.53 6.60
CA ARG A 211 -17.69 -7.71 6.42
C ARG A 211 -17.14 -8.60 5.32
N ALA A 212 -17.69 -9.80 5.18
CA ALA A 212 -17.37 -10.68 4.07
C ALA A 212 -17.39 -9.91 2.73
N GLU A 213 -16.35 -10.13 1.93
CA GLU A 213 -16.20 -9.56 0.61
C GLU A 213 -17.34 -10.00 -0.30
N SER A 214 -17.71 -9.10 -1.21
CA SER A 214 -18.75 -9.29 -2.22
C SER A 214 -18.47 -8.40 -3.44
N PRO A 215 -19.14 -8.61 -4.58
CA PRO A 215 -19.00 -7.75 -5.76
C PRO A 215 -19.19 -6.25 -5.48
N ARG A 216 -19.95 -5.90 -4.44
CA ARG A 216 -20.11 -4.51 -3.96
C ARG A 216 -18.78 -3.83 -3.65
N ASP A 217 -17.85 -4.56 -3.06
CA ASP A 217 -16.57 -4.01 -2.60
C ASP A 217 -15.67 -3.60 -3.76
N TYR A 218 -15.62 -4.42 -4.80
CA TYR A 218 -14.93 -4.06 -6.05
C TYR A 218 -15.69 -3.01 -6.85
N ALA A 219 -17.02 -3.05 -6.87
CA ALA A 219 -17.81 -1.99 -7.49
C ALA A 219 -17.55 -0.62 -6.84
N ASP A 220 -17.46 -0.54 -5.50
CA ASP A 220 -17.07 0.68 -4.78
C ASP A 220 -15.71 1.20 -5.25
N ILE A 221 -14.71 0.32 -5.35
CA ILE A 221 -13.36 0.69 -5.78
C ILE A 221 -13.37 1.21 -7.23
N LEU A 222 -13.95 0.44 -8.16
CA LEU A 222 -13.93 0.76 -9.58
C LEU A 222 -14.74 2.03 -9.91
N LEU A 223 -15.87 2.26 -9.22
CA LEU A 223 -16.66 3.49 -9.36
C LEU A 223 -15.97 4.70 -8.71
N SER A 224 -14.95 4.48 -7.88
CA SER A 224 -14.11 5.55 -7.30
C SER A 224 -12.87 5.86 -8.16
N TRP A 225 -12.65 5.12 -9.25
CA TRP A 225 -11.57 5.39 -10.20
C TRP A 225 -11.98 6.48 -11.19
N LYS A 226 -11.01 7.33 -11.56
CA LYS A 226 -11.20 8.37 -12.56
C LYS A 226 -11.55 7.82 -13.94
N HIS A 227 -10.96 6.68 -14.28
CA HIS A 227 -11.19 5.98 -15.54
C HIS A 227 -11.46 4.51 -15.25
N PHE A 228 -12.66 4.04 -15.62
CA PHE A 228 -13.07 2.66 -15.44
C PHE A 228 -12.23 1.74 -16.34
N PRO A 229 -11.70 0.60 -15.85
CA PRO A 229 -10.85 -0.27 -16.67
C PRO A 229 -11.64 -0.91 -17.81
N ASN A 230 -11.02 -1.10 -18.97
CA ASN A 230 -11.66 -1.80 -20.09
C ASN A 230 -11.87 -3.29 -19.81
N ILE A 231 -11.03 -3.93 -18.98
CA ILE A 231 -11.17 -5.35 -18.63
C ILE A 231 -10.90 -5.53 -17.14
N ALA A 232 -11.89 -6.10 -16.45
CA ALA A 232 -11.80 -6.43 -15.03
C ALA A 232 -11.90 -7.94 -14.82
N ILE A 233 -10.80 -8.58 -14.39
CA ILE A 233 -10.70 -10.01 -14.15
C ILE A 233 -10.98 -10.30 -12.68
N TYR A 234 -11.95 -11.17 -12.40
CA TYR A 234 -12.43 -11.45 -11.05
C TYR A 234 -13.17 -12.79 -10.96
N ASP A 235 -13.07 -13.45 -9.80
CA ASP A 235 -13.69 -14.75 -9.52
C ASP A 235 -15.21 -14.78 -9.66
N PHE A 236 -15.88 -13.64 -9.41
CA PHE A 236 -17.32 -13.52 -9.55
C PHE A 236 -17.71 -12.43 -10.55
N ALA A 237 -17.12 -12.48 -11.75
CA ALA A 237 -17.30 -11.53 -12.85
C ALA A 237 -18.77 -11.19 -13.15
N ARG A 238 -19.65 -12.20 -13.25
CA ARG A 238 -21.10 -11.96 -13.47
C ARG A 238 -21.73 -11.13 -12.35
N GLY A 239 -21.41 -11.44 -11.09
CA GLY A 239 -21.91 -10.70 -9.94
C GLY A 239 -21.44 -9.25 -9.96
N LEU A 240 -20.16 -9.03 -10.32
CA LEU A 240 -19.58 -7.69 -10.45
C LEU A 240 -20.23 -6.86 -11.56
N ALA A 241 -20.43 -7.43 -12.75
CA ALA A 241 -21.13 -6.76 -13.84
C ALA A 241 -22.52 -6.30 -13.42
N THR A 242 -23.33 -7.24 -12.93
CA THR A 242 -24.71 -6.97 -12.54
C THR A 242 -24.78 -5.93 -11.43
N HIS A 243 -23.98 -6.10 -10.37
CA HIS A 243 -24.00 -5.19 -9.22
C HIS A 243 -23.54 -3.78 -9.59
N THR A 244 -22.52 -3.65 -10.44
CA THR A 244 -22.01 -2.33 -10.86
C THR A 244 -22.99 -1.63 -11.80
N ASN A 245 -23.56 -2.34 -12.77
CA ASN A 245 -24.55 -1.77 -13.69
C ASN A 245 -25.85 -1.36 -12.98
N LEU A 246 -26.27 -2.08 -11.94
CA LEU A 246 -27.45 -1.69 -11.15
C LEU A 246 -27.24 -0.41 -10.33
N ARG A 247 -25.99 -0.08 -9.98
CA ARG A 247 -25.65 1.18 -9.28
C ARG A 247 -25.59 2.37 -10.21
N GLU A 248 -25.28 2.15 -11.48
CA GLU A 248 -25.15 3.17 -12.52
C GLU A 248 -26.01 2.78 -13.74
N PRO A 249 -27.35 2.71 -13.59
CA PRO A 249 -28.24 2.15 -14.61
C PRO A 249 -28.31 2.98 -15.90
N GLU A 250 -27.98 4.27 -15.83
CA GLU A 250 -27.94 5.17 -17.00
C GLU A 250 -26.65 4.99 -17.81
N ASN A 251 -25.53 4.77 -17.12
CA ASN A 251 -24.20 4.69 -17.74
C ASN A 251 -23.82 3.25 -18.14
N LEU A 252 -24.38 2.24 -17.47
CA LEU A 252 -24.06 0.81 -17.65
C LEU A 252 -22.54 0.54 -17.76
N PRO A 253 -21.75 0.77 -16.69
CA PRO A 253 -20.29 0.76 -16.72
C PRO A 253 -19.69 -0.48 -17.38
N PHE A 254 -20.27 -1.67 -17.20
CA PHE A 254 -19.92 -2.87 -17.95
C PHE A 254 -20.81 -3.03 -19.18
N SER A 255 -20.32 -2.56 -20.32
CA SER A 255 -20.96 -2.63 -21.62
C SER A 255 -19.90 -2.81 -22.73
N PRO A 256 -20.22 -3.47 -23.85
CA PRO A 256 -21.51 -4.01 -24.25
C PRO A 256 -21.86 -5.33 -23.54
N HIS A 257 -23.09 -5.81 -23.76
CA HIS A 257 -23.57 -7.13 -23.35
C HIS A 257 -23.36 -7.46 -21.85
N GLU A 258 -23.57 -6.48 -20.96
CA GLU A 258 -23.35 -6.63 -19.51
C GLU A 258 -21.90 -7.07 -19.20
N GLY A 259 -20.94 -6.57 -19.98
CA GLY A 259 -19.51 -6.87 -19.86
C GLY A 259 -19.09 -8.26 -20.33
N ARG A 260 -19.92 -8.98 -21.11
CA ARG A 260 -19.51 -10.21 -21.81
C ARG A 260 -18.82 -9.87 -23.13
N LEU A 261 -17.92 -10.73 -23.59
CA LEU A 261 -17.18 -10.53 -24.83
C LEU A 261 -18.05 -10.65 -26.09
N ALA A 262 -19.23 -11.28 -25.98
CA ALA A 262 -20.19 -11.39 -27.07
C ALA A 262 -21.63 -11.43 -26.52
N GLU A 263 -22.60 -11.20 -27.40
CA GLU A 263 -24.01 -11.39 -27.08
C GLU A 263 -24.30 -12.82 -26.62
N ALA A 264 -25.18 -12.99 -25.63
CA ALA A 264 -25.56 -14.28 -25.07
C ALA A 264 -26.54 -15.08 -25.96
N SER A 265 -26.22 -15.21 -27.26
CA SER A 265 -26.96 -16.06 -28.21
C SER A 265 -26.54 -17.52 -28.10
N ASN A 266 -27.44 -18.43 -28.49
CA ASN A 266 -27.14 -19.87 -28.52
C ASN A 266 -25.93 -20.20 -29.40
N ASP A 267 -25.78 -19.49 -30.52
CA ASP A 267 -24.67 -19.68 -31.46
C ASP A 267 -23.33 -19.25 -30.86
N ASN A 268 -23.29 -18.10 -30.19
CA ASN A 268 -22.07 -17.62 -29.53
C ASN A 268 -21.66 -18.55 -28.39
N VAL A 269 -22.60 -18.97 -27.55
CA VAL A 269 -22.34 -19.90 -26.44
C VAL A 269 -21.82 -21.24 -26.96
N LYS A 270 -22.43 -21.79 -28.01
CA LYS A 270 -21.99 -23.03 -28.65
C LYS A 270 -20.61 -22.89 -29.28
N SER A 271 -20.37 -21.82 -30.03
CA SER A 271 -19.08 -21.53 -30.66
C SER A 271 -17.95 -21.37 -29.62
N ALA A 272 -18.24 -20.72 -28.49
CA ALA A 272 -17.30 -20.59 -27.38
C ALA A 272 -17.03 -21.93 -26.68
N ALA A 273 -18.06 -22.77 -26.49
CA ALA A 273 -17.93 -24.12 -25.92
C ALA A 273 -17.07 -25.05 -26.80
N GLU A 274 -17.19 -24.90 -28.11
CA GLU A 274 -16.36 -25.63 -29.09
C GLU A 274 -14.95 -25.03 -29.26
N GLY A 275 -14.62 -23.95 -28.56
CA GLY A 275 -13.32 -23.26 -28.66
C GLY A 275 -13.10 -22.50 -29.97
N LYS A 276 -14.17 -22.30 -30.77
CA LYS A 276 -14.13 -21.66 -32.09
C LYS A 276 -14.33 -20.16 -32.04
N LEU A 277 -15.00 -19.65 -31.01
CA LEU A 277 -15.21 -18.21 -30.84
C LEU A 277 -13.89 -17.53 -30.42
N LYS A 278 -13.53 -16.47 -31.14
CA LYS A 278 -12.48 -15.52 -30.78
C LYS A 278 -13.01 -14.10 -30.92
N VAL A 279 -12.78 -13.28 -29.90
CA VAL A 279 -13.17 -11.87 -29.85
C VAL A 279 -11.89 -11.06 -29.84
N HIS A 280 -11.65 -10.33 -30.92
CA HIS A 280 -10.44 -9.52 -31.10
C HIS A 280 -10.64 -8.13 -30.53
N LEU A 281 -9.78 -7.76 -29.58
CA LEU A 281 -9.74 -6.43 -28.96
C LEU A 281 -8.40 -5.73 -29.28
N PRO A 282 -8.14 -5.36 -30.55
CA PRO A 282 -6.84 -4.85 -30.99
C PRO A 282 -6.43 -3.56 -30.26
N TRP A 283 -7.41 -2.81 -29.75
CA TRP A 283 -7.21 -1.58 -29.00
C TRP A 283 -6.51 -1.77 -27.65
N LEU A 284 -6.39 -3.02 -27.15
CA LEU A 284 -5.55 -3.34 -25.99
C LEU A 284 -4.06 -3.22 -26.29
N LYS A 285 -3.65 -3.42 -27.55
CA LYS A 285 -2.26 -3.34 -27.99
C LYS A 285 -1.91 -1.98 -28.57
N SER A 286 -2.86 -1.32 -29.22
CA SER A 286 -2.64 -0.02 -29.85
C SER A 286 -3.91 0.81 -29.76
N LYS A 287 -3.83 1.98 -29.12
CA LYS A 287 -4.95 2.90 -28.94
C LYS A 287 -5.72 3.14 -30.25
N LYS A 288 -7.05 3.19 -30.19
CA LYS A 288 -7.93 3.51 -31.33
C LYS A 288 -7.53 4.87 -31.91
N LYS A 289 -7.42 4.95 -33.24
CA LYS A 289 -7.18 6.21 -33.96
C LYS A 289 -8.37 7.16 -33.77
N ASP A 290 -9.57 6.63 -34.00
CA ASP A 290 -10.83 7.29 -33.73
C ASP A 290 -11.33 6.79 -32.38
N ALA A 291 -11.03 7.55 -31.32
CA ALA A 291 -11.40 7.20 -29.96
C ALA A 291 -12.92 7.35 -29.75
N ASP A 292 -13.49 6.46 -28.95
CA ASP A 292 -14.90 6.53 -28.58
C ASP A 292 -15.18 7.71 -27.65
N THR A 293 -16.45 8.12 -27.57
CA THR A 293 -16.86 9.09 -26.54
C THR A 293 -16.76 8.45 -25.16
N ASN A 294 -16.25 9.20 -24.17
CA ASN A 294 -16.02 8.71 -22.80
C ASN A 294 -15.14 7.46 -22.72
N CYS A 295 -14.22 7.29 -23.67
CA CYS A 295 -13.32 6.14 -23.70
C CYS A 295 -12.28 6.14 -22.57
N HIS A 296 -11.73 4.95 -22.29
CA HIS A 296 -10.53 4.82 -21.48
C HIS A 296 -9.31 5.46 -22.19
N PRO A 297 -8.50 6.28 -21.50
CA PRO A 297 -7.51 7.16 -22.13
C PRO A 297 -6.38 6.41 -22.86
N LEU A 298 -6.01 5.21 -22.40
CA LEU A 298 -4.92 4.42 -22.99
C LEU A 298 -5.35 3.57 -24.19
N THR A 299 -6.63 3.22 -24.31
CA THR A 299 -7.12 2.31 -25.36
C THR A 299 -7.96 3.03 -26.40
N GLY A 300 -8.56 4.17 -26.04
CA GLY A 300 -9.52 4.85 -26.89
C GLY A 300 -10.84 4.10 -27.04
N SER A 301 -11.05 3.02 -26.28
CA SER A 301 -12.29 2.23 -26.27
C SER A 301 -13.19 2.61 -25.10
N SER A 302 -14.49 2.73 -25.34
CA SER A 302 -15.52 2.83 -24.31
C SER A 302 -16.11 1.47 -23.91
N GLU A 303 -15.55 0.37 -24.42
CA GLU A 303 -15.99 -0.99 -24.07
C GLU A 303 -15.31 -1.45 -22.78
N HIS A 304 -16.12 -2.03 -21.90
CA HIS A 304 -15.75 -2.47 -20.56
C HIS A 304 -16.30 -3.87 -20.28
N TYR A 305 -15.38 -4.84 -20.17
CA TYR A 305 -15.68 -6.25 -19.95
C TYR A 305 -15.32 -6.69 -18.54
N THR A 306 -16.01 -7.71 -18.03
CA THR A 306 -15.57 -8.45 -16.85
C THR A 306 -15.51 -9.93 -17.14
N LEU A 307 -14.32 -10.48 -16.84
CA LEU A 307 -13.91 -11.83 -17.20
C LEU A 307 -13.62 -12.64 -15.95
N TYR A 308 -13.81 -13.94 -16.01
CA TYR A 308 -13.46 -14.84 -14.92
C TYR A 308 -11.95 -15.03 -14.83
N ASP A 309 -11.43 -15.13 -13.61
CA ASP A 309 -10.09 -15.71 -13.43
C ASP A 309 -10.08 -17.16 -13.92
N VAL A 310 -8.99 -17.55 -14.57
CA VAL A 310 -8.76 -18.87 -15.18
C VAL A 310 -9.04 -20.00 -14.19
N PHE A 311 -8.71 -19.83 -12.91
CA PHE A 311 -8.95 -20.85 -11.88
C PHE A 311 -10.43 -21.01 -11.50
N HIS A 312 -11.24 -19.97 -11.72
CA HIS A 312 -12.65 -19.92 -11.33
C HIS A 312 -13.62 -20.09 -12.51
N GLU A 313 -13.13 -20.13 -13.75
CA GLU A 313 -13.93 -20.33 -14.97
C GLU A 313 -14.81 -21.62 -14.93
N LYS A 314 -14.34 -22.67 -14.23
CA LYS A 314 -15.02 -23.98 -14.14
C LYS A 314 -16.13 -24.04 -13.09
N ASN A 315 -16.21 -23.06 -12.19
CA ASN A 315 -17.17 -23.03 -11.09
C ASN A 315 -18.49 -22.33 -11.47
N THR A 316 -18.65 -21.97 -12.75
CA THR A 316 -19.80 -21.23 -13.26
C THR A 316 -20.99 -22.16 -13.52
N LYS A 317 -22.18 -21.73 -13.07
CA LYS A 317 -23.44 -22.50 -13.24
C LYS A 317 -24.25 -22.05 -14.46
N ASP A 318 -24.01 -20.84 -14.96
CA ASP A 318 -24.72 -20.27 -16.10
C ASP A 318 -23.93 -20.56 -17.39
N PRO A 319 -24.52 -21.24 -18.40
CA PRO A 319 -23.81 -21.54 -19.65
C PRO A 319 -23.35 -20.29 -20.41
N ARG A 320 -23.96 -19.12 -20.16
CA ARG A 320 -23.56 -17.84 -20.77
C ARG A 320 -22.24 -17.32 -20.23
N ASP A 321 -21.81 -17.77 -19.05
CA ASP A 321 -20.55 -17.36 -18.42
C ASP A 321 -19.32 -17.82 -19.24
N ILE A 322 -19.50 -18.75 -20.19
CA ILE A 322 -18.44 -19.09 -21.15
C ILE A 322 -17.98 -17.89 -22.00
N LEU A 323 -18.84 -16.90 -22.19
CA LEU A 323 -18.54 -15.65 -22.92
C LEU A 323 -17.73 -14.64 -22.10
N ARG A 324 -17.35 -15.00 -20.86
CA ARG A 324 -16.48 -14.23 -19.97
C ARG A 324 -15.11 -14.88 -19.77
N ARG A 325 -14.73 -15.86 -20.61
CA ARG A 325 -13.42 -16.52 -20.51
C ARG A 325 -12.32 -15.68 -21.13
N ILE A 326 -11.19 -15.58 -20.44
CA ILE A 326 -10.00 -14.84 -20.92
C ILE A 326 -9.50 -15.42 -22.25
N ALA A 327 -9.58 -16.74 -22.41
CA ALA A 327 -9.11 -17.46 -23.60
C ALA A 327 -9.85 -17.09 -24.91
N LEU A 328 -10.97 -16.38 -24.83
CA LEU A 328 -11.68 -15.86 -26.00
C LEU A 328 -10.99 -14.63 -26.61
N VAL A 329 -10.12 -13.93 -25.88
CA VAL A 329 -9.41 -12.72 -26.36
C VAL A 329 -7.95 -13.02 -26.66
N PRO A 330 -7.55 -13.15 -27.94
CA PRO A 330 -6.17 -13.44 -28.31
C PRO A 330 -5.17 -12.38 -27.82
N GLU A 331 -5.59 -11.12 -27.71
CA GLU A 331 -4.72 -10.03 -27.26
C GLU A 331 -4.32 -10.11 -25.79
N LEU A 332 -5.06 -10.86 -24.96
CA LEU A 332 -4.71 -11.10 -23.55
C LEU A 332 -3.75 -12.27 -23.37
N ALA A 333 -3.64 -13.15 -24.38
CA ALA A 333 -2.84 -14.36 -24.29
C ALA A 333 -1.36 -14.03 -24.08
N GLY A 334 -0.76 -14.61 -23.02
CA GLY A 334 0.63 -14.39 -22.63
C GLY A 334 0.95 -13.02 -22.02
N TRP A 335 0.00 -12.08 -22.03
CA TRP A 335 0.15 -10.78 -21.38
C TRP A 335 -0.42 -10.76 -19.96
N VAL A 336 -1.59 -11.37 -19.78
CA VAL A 336 -2.24 -11.46 -18.46
C VAL A 336 -1.65 -12.63 -17.67
N ASN A 337 -1.06 -12.31 -16.52
CA ASN A 337 -0.74 -13.30 -15.50
C ASN A 337 -1.81 -13.23 -14.39
N SER A 338 -2.86 -14.06 -14.48
CA SER A 338 -3.92 -14.04 -13.46
C SER A 338 -3.43 -14.50 -12.07
N GLN A 339 -2.30 -15.22 -12.00
CA GLN A 339 -1.69 -15.66 -10.74
C GLN A 339 -0.99 -14.54 -9.97
N CYS A 340 -0.90 -13.31 -10.50
CA CYS A 340 -0.10 -12.26 -9.84
C CYS A 340 -0.63 -11.91 -8.44
N ALA A 341 -1.96 -11.94 -8.25
CA ALA A 341 -2.56 -11.70 -6.95
C ALA A 341 -2.28 -12.85 -5.98
N GLU A 342 -2.42 -14.10 -6.42
CA GLU A 342 -2.08 -15.29 -5.63
C GLU A 342 -0.60 -15.32 -5.21
N GLN A 343 0.30 -14.86 -6.08
CA GLN A 343 1.74 -14.75 -5.80
C GLN A 343 2.01 -13.68 -4.75
N LEU A 344 1.42 -12.48 -4.90
CA LEU A 344 1.47 -11.45 -3.86
C LEU A 344 0.97 -12.00 -2.52
N PHE A 345 -0.17 -12.69 -2.55
CA PHE A 345 -0.77 -13.30 -1.37
C PHE A 345 0.13 -14.35 -0.73
N ALA A 346 0.77 -15.20 -1.54
CA ALA A 346 1.73 -16.17 -1.07
C ALA A 346 2.91 -15.54 -0.34
N ASP A 347 3.48 -14.47 -0.92
CA ASP A 347 4.58 -13.73 -0.33
C ASP A 347 4.17 -13.01 0.97
N MET A 348 2.92 -12.54 1.05
CA MET A 348 2.37 -11.89 2.24
C MET A 348 2.06 -12.85 3.38
N ARG A 349 1.90 -14.16 3.13
CA ARG A 349 1.57 -15.14 4.19
C ARG A 349 2.59 -15.17 5.32
N LYS A 350 3.87 -14.90 5.04
CA LYS A 350 4.94 -14.81 6.05
C LYS A 350 4.72 -13.71 7.07
N ASN A 351 3.94 -12.69 6.71
CA ASN A 351 3.64 -11.53 7.55
C ASN A 351 2.37 -11.72 8.40
N ASN A 352 1.56 -12.75 8.12
CA ASN A 352 0.26 -12.95 8.77
C ASN A 352 0.36 -12.99 10.29
N TYR A 353 1.41 -13.61 10.83
CA TYR A 353 1.57 -13.74 12.28
C TYR A 353 1.56 -12.37 12.98
N PHE A 354 2.40 -11.43 12.55
CA PHE A 354 2.45 -10.12 13.21
C PHE A 354 1.27 -9.23 12.78
N LEU A 355 0.84 -9.28 11.52
CA LEU A 355 -0.29 -8.48 11.03
C LEU A 355 -1.60 -8.79 11.78
N ASN A 356 -1.80 -10.05 12.18
CA ASN A 356 -2.97 -10.46 12.96
C ASN A 356 -2.92 -9.96 14.41
N THR A 357 -1.75 -9.53 14.91
CA THR A 357 -1.60 -9.00 16.30
C THR A 357 -1.78 -7.49 16.38
N LEU A 358 -1.81 -6.79 15.25
CA LEU A 358 -1.97 -5.35 15.17
C LEU A 358 -3.42 -4.92 15.42
N THR A 359 -3.58 -3.72 15.99
CA THR A 359 -4.89 -3.05 15.98
C THR A 359 -5.32 -2.75 14.53
N PRO A 360 -6.63 -2.55 14.26
CA PRO A 360 -7.09 -2.29 12.89
C PRO A 360 -6.38 -1.13 12.19
N SER A 361 -6.16 -0.01 12.88
CA SER A 361 -5.44 1.16 12.36
C SER A 361 -3.97 0.87 12.06
N GLU A 362 -3.26 0.17 12.96
CA GLU A 362 -1.87 -0.24 12.75
C GLU A 362 -1.76 -1.23 11.58
N HIS A 363 -2.72 -2.15 11.47
CA HIS A 363 -2.79 -3.12 10.40
C HIS A 363 -2.90 -2.43 9.04
N ILE A 364 -3.89 -1.55 8.86
CA ILE A 364 -4.10 -0.88 7.57
C ILE A 364 -2.95 0.06 7.21
N PHE A 365 -2.35 0.71 8.20
CA PHE A 365 -1.15 1.54 8.02
C PHE A 365 0.00 0.69 7.50
N MET A 366 0.31 -0.40 8.21
CA MET A 366 1.40 -1.30 7.88
C MET A 366 1.20 -1.97 6.51
N MET A 367 -0.01 -2.44 6.22
CA MET A 367 -0.34 -3.06 4.95
C MET A 367 -0.22 -2.08 3.77
N ARG A 368 -0.67 -0.83 3.93
CA ARG A 368 -0.44 0.23 2.93
C ARG A 368 1.07 0.42 2.70
N ASN A 369 1.85 0.41 3.77
CA ASN A 369 3.29 0.60 3.65
C ASN A 369 4.02 -0.55 2.97
N ILE A 370 3.71 -1.79 3.35
CA ILE A 370 4.28 -2.98 2.71
C ILE A 370 3.98 -2.99 1.21
N LEU A 371 2.74 -2.69 0.82
CA LEU A 371 2.35 -2.66 -0.59
C LEU A 371 2.95 -1.48 -1.36
N HIS A 372 3.21 -0.35 -0.70
CA HIS A 372 3.98 0.75 -1.29
C HIS A 372 5.39 0.33 -1.66
N HIS A 373 6.11 -0.33 -0.75
CA HIS A 373 7.46 -0.82 -1.02
C HIS A 373 7.46 -1.93 -2.08
N TYR A 374 6.49 -2.84 -2.02
CA TYR A 374 6.29 -3.86 -3.05
C TYR A 374 6.10 -3.23 -4.44
N ASN A 375 5.20 -2.25 -4.57
CA ASN A 375 4.97 -1.53 -5.83
C ASN A 375 6.22 -0.81 -6.32
N THR A 376 6.94 -0.15 -5.40
CA THR A 376 8.21 0.53 -5.71
C THR A 376 9.23 -0.46 -6.25
N GLN A 377 9.36 -1.64 -5.64
CA GLN A 377 10.25 -2.69 -6.11
C GLN A 377 9.85 -3.22 -7.50
N CYS A 378 8.56 -3.44 -7.74
CA CYS A 378 8.04 -3.87 -9.04
C CYS A 378 8.35 -2.85 -10.15
N ASN A 379 8.16 -1.56 -9.85
CA ASN A 379 8.49 -0.46 -10.77
C ASN A 379 10.00 -0.33 -11.01
N ASN A 380 10.83 -0.40 -9.97
CA ASN A 380 12.29 -0.35 -10.10
C ASN A 380 12.81 -1.50 -10.97
N LYS A 381 12.33 -2.73 -10.75
CA LYS A 381 12.68 -3.90 -11.58
C LYS A 381 12.30 -3.71 -13.05
N THR A 382 11.14 -3.09 -13.29
CA THR A 382 10.67 -2.75 -14.65
C THR A 382 11.59 -1.73 -15.30
N GLU A 383 11.91 -0.65 -14.59
CA GLU A 383 12.81 0.40 -15.06
C GLU A 383 14.22 -0.13 -15.34
N GLU A 384 14.79 -0.93 -14.43
CA GLU A 384 16.09 -1.58 -14.60
C GLU A 384 16.12 -2.49 -15.84
N SER A 385 15.02 -3.21 -16.09
CA SER A 385 14.91 -4.09 -17.25
C SER A 385 14.85 -3.30 -18.57
N ILE A 386 14.21 -2.13 -18.58
CA ILE A 386 14.19 -1.22 -19.74
C ILE A 386 15.58 -0.59 -19.95
N LYS A 387 16.26 -0.17 -18.87
CA LYS A 387 17.62 0.41 -18.91
C LYS A 387 18.69 -0.55 -19.45
N LYS A 388 18.47 -1.87 -19.40
CA LYS A 388 19.37 -2.84 -20.03
C LYS A 388 19.35 -2.78 -21.56
N VAL A 389 18.26 -2.28 -22.14
CA VAL A 389 18.05 -2.22 -23.60
C VAL A 389 18.22 -0.78 -24.12
N VAL A 390 18.09 0.21 -23.25
CA VAL A 390 18.05 1.64 -23.59
C VAL A 390 19.00 2.43 -22.69
N SER A 391 19.78 3.36 -23.26
CA SER A 391 20.67 4.26 -22.50
C SER A 391 19.92 5.11 -21.45
N GLU A 392 20.53 5.32 -20.28
CA GLU A 392 19.88 5.92 -19.09
C GLU A 392 19.31 7.34 -19.33
N ASP A 393 19.94 8.14 -20.18
CA ASP A 393 19.64 9.57 -20.36
C ASP A 393 18.35 9.86 -21.15
N VAL A 394 17.53 8.85 -21.45
CA VAL A 394 16.40 8.97 -22.38
C VAL A 394 15.08 8.49 -21.78
N LEU A 395 14.99 8.11 -20.50
CA LEU A 395 13.72 7.61 -19.93
C LEU A 395 13.00 8.70 -19.12
N GLN A 396 11.72 8.94 -19.44
CA GLN A 396 10.84 9.82 -18.67
C GLN A 396 9.44 9.21 -18.54
N LEU A 397 8.66 9.67 -17.56
CA LEU A 397 7.24 9.33 -17.50
C LEU A 397 6.43 10.29 -18.38
N ASP A 398 5.51 9.76 -19.17
CA ASP A 398 4.56 10.56 -19.92
C ASP A 398 3.43 11.11 -19.02
N HIS A 399 2.47 11.82 -19.62
CA HIS A 399 1.32 12.36 -18.90
C HIS A 399 0.40 11.29 -18.28
N ASN A 400 0.50 10.04 -18.74
CA ASN A 400 -0.21 8.89 -18.17
C ASN A 400 0.62 8.12 -17.15
N GLY A 401 1.84 8.56 -16.83
CA GLY A 401 2.72 7.87 -15.89
C GLY A 401 3.39 6.61 -16.45
N GLN A 402 3.42 6.46 -17.77
CA GLN A 402 4.12 5.36 -18.45
C GLN A 402 5.57 5.78 -18.78
N ILE A 403 6.52 4.86 -18.62
CA ILE A 403 7.89 5.08 -19.10
C ILE A 403 7.87 5.15 -20.62
N VAL A 404 8.39 6.26 -21.13
CA VAL A 404 8.59 6.53 -22.56
C VAL A 404 10.01 7.03 -22.81
N MET A 405 10.43 6.91 -24.05
CA MET A 405 11.65 7.56 -24.54
C MET A 405 11.42 9.07 -24.59
N ALA A 406 12.33 9.86 -24.01
CA ALA A 406 12.40 11.29 -24.20
C ALA A 406 12.55 11.56 -25.70
N ALA A 407 11.65 12.38 -26.24
CA ALA A 407 11.75 12.79 -27.63
C ALA A 407 13.09 13.52 -27.84
N GLN A 408 13.83 13.17 -28.89
CA GLN A 408 14.94 14.01 -29.32
C GLN A 408 14.41 15.44 -29.58
N PRO A 409 15.15 16.50 -29.22
CA PRO A 409 14.76 17.84 -29.60
C PRO A 409 14.55 17.87 -31.12
N PRO A 410 13.47 18.50 -31.62
CA PRO A 410 13.27 18.65 -33.05
C PRO A 410 14.49 19.37 -33.64
N THR A 411 15.08 18.79 -34.68
CA THR A 411 16.10 19.45 -35.50
C THR A 411 15.50 20.75 -36.02
N GLU A 412 16.13 21.88 -35.70
CA GLU A 412 15.68 23.23 -36.01
C GLU A 412 15.33 23.40 -37.49
N ALA A 413 14.04 23.39 -37.80
CA ALA A 413 13.45 24.16 -38.87
C ALA A 413 11.98 24.39 -38.51
N ASP A 414 11.62 25.67 -38.42
CA ASP A 414 10.31 26.22 -38.06
C ASP A 414 9.86 26.00 -36.61
N VAL A 415 10.04 27.04 -35.78
CA VAL A 415 8.94 27.94 -35.40
C VAL A 415 9.52 29.08 -34.55
N THR A 416 9.17 30.29 -34.97
CA THR A 416 9.49 31.60 -34.42
C THR A 416 9.31 31.71 -32.90
N THR A 417 10.31 32.33 -32.28
CA THR A 417 10.49 32.56 -30.85
C THR A 417 9.49 33.57 -30.26
N GLN A 418 8.83 33.17 -29.16
CA GLN A 418 8.51 34.05 -28.03
C GLN A 418 8.88 33.33 -26.73
N PRO A 419 9.76 33.90 -25.88
CA PRO A 419 10.14 33.26 -24.62
C PRO A 419 9.10 33.56 -23.54
N CYS A 420 8.40 32.53 -23.07
CA CYS A 420 7.68 32.57 -21.80
C CYS A 420 8.57 31.94 -20.71
N LEU A 421 8.89 32.75 -19.70
CA LEU A 421 9.61 32.35 -18.50
C LEU A 421 8.83 31.28 -17.72
N THR A 422 9.47 30.16 -17.40
CA THR A 422 9.03 29.22 -16.36
C THR A 422 10.02 29.26 -15.19
N PRO A 423 9.55 29.43 -13.94
CA PRO A 423 10.36 29.22 -12.74
C PRO A 423 10.21 27.79 -12.19
N ASN A 424 11.35 27.30 -11.68
CA ASN A 424 11.55 26.39 -10.55
C ASN A 424 11.41 24.87 -10.75
N GLN A 425 12.59 24.27 -10.91
CA GLN A 425 12.90 22.89 -10.54
C GLN A 425 12.72 22.69 -9.03
N THR A 426 12.07 21.59 -8.62
CA THR A 426 11.87 21.23 -7.22
C THR A 426 13.14 20.62 -6.61
N SER A 427 13.40 20.93 -5.34
CA SER A 427 14.59 20.55 -4.56
C SER A 427 14.81 19.03 -4.43
N ASP A 428 13.78 18.21 -4.67
CA ASP A 428 13.85 16.74 -4.53
C ASP A 428 14.72 16.06 -5.58
N GLN A 429 14.90 16.65 -6.77
CA GLN A 429 15.78 16.07 -7.80
C GLN A 429 17.27 16.31 -7.53
N LEU A 430 17.63 17.34 -6.75
CA LEU A 430 19.03 17.62 -6.41
C LEU A 430 19.58 16.63 -5.37
N ASN A 431 18.75 16.21 -4.41
CA ASN A 431 19.20 15.44 -3.24
C ASN A 431 19.60 13.98 -3.55
N ARG A 432 19.15 13.40 -4.67
CA ARG A 432 19.50 12.01 -5.06
C ARG A 432 20.76 11.89 -5.92
N ARG A 433 21.26 12.99 -6.51
CA ARG A 433 22.48 12.94 -7.35
C ARG A 433 23.75 12.65 -6.55
N ILE A 434 23.79 13.01 -5.27
CA ILE A 434 25.03 12.98 -4.46
C ILE A 434 25.50 11.53 -4.19
N TRP A 435 24.56 10.58 -4.07
CA TRP A 435 24.87 9.17 -3.77
C TRP A 435 25.18 8.31 -5.01
N ALA A 436 25.01 8.86 -6.22
CA ALA A 436 25.19 8.14 -7.48
C ALA A 436 26.40 8.64 -8.31
N VAL A 437 27.18 9.59 -7.77
CA VAL A 437 28.38 10.10 -8.45
C VAL A 437 29.57 9.18 -8.15
N ASN A 438 30.13 8.59 -9.20
CA ASN A 438 31.40 7.89 -9.09
C ASN A 438 32.50 8.86 -8.65
N PRO A 439 33.28 8.56 -7.59
CA PRO A 439 34.38 9.42 -7.19
C PRO A 439 35.38 9.57 -8.34
N LEU A 440 35.89 10.79 -8.54
CA LEU A 440 36.92 11.09 -9.53
C LEU A 440 38.17 10.24 -9.29
N PRO A 441 39.00 9.95 -10.30
CA PRO A 441 40.21 9.14 -10.13
C PRO A 441 41.16 9.65 -9.02
N ALA A 442 41.23 10.96 -8.80
CA ALA A 442 42.00 11.54 -7.70
C ALA A 442 41.38 11.24 -6.32
N GLN A 443 40.05 11.27 -6.20
CA GLN A 443 39.31 10.92 -4.98
C GLN A 443 39.41 9.42 -4.68
N GLN A 444 39.37 8.58 -5.71
CA GLN A 444 39.60 7.13 -5.57
C GLN A 444 41.01 6.82 -5.03
N LYS A 445 42.04 7.52 -5.51
CA LYS A 445 43.41 7.39 -5.00
C LYS A 445 43.52 7.81 -3.54
N LEU A 446 42.87 8.91 -3.15
CA LEU A 446 42.84 9.36 -1.76
C LEU A 446 42.10 8.37 -0.86
N LEU A 447 40.95 7.85 -1.30
CA LEU A 447 40.20 6.85 -0.55
C LEU A 447 40.99 5.56 -0.39
N ALA A 448 41.64 5.08 -1.46
CA ALA A 448 42.52 3.92 -1.41
C ALA A 448 43.72 4.15 -0.47
N TYR A 449 44.28 5.37 -0.46
CA TYR A 449 45.34 5.74 0.48
C TYR A 449 44.84 5.65 1.92
N VAL A 450 43.69 6.26 2.25
CA VAL A 450 43.14 6.35 3.61
C VAL A 450 42.71 4.98 4.14
N LEU A 451 42.11 4.14 3.30
CA LEU A 451 41.60 2.82 3.69
C LEU A 451 42.65 1.69 3.65
N ASP A 452 43.91 1.97 3.32
CA ASP A 452 44.98 0.96 3.24
C ASP A 452 45.29 0.35 4.62
N LYS A 453 44.92 -0.92 4.80
CA LYS A 453 45.13 -1.68 6.05
C LYS A 453 46.58 -2.10 6.29
N ASN A 454 47.47 -1.90 5.32
CA ASN A 454 48.89 -2.24 5.45
C ASN A 454 49.74 -1.06 5.95
N LYS A 455 49.12 0.11 6.16
CA LYS A 455 49.78 1.31 6.68
C LYS A 455 49.52 1.49 8.18
N ASP A 456 50.26 2.42 8.79
CA ASP A 456 50.18 2.71 10.22
C ASP A 456 48.73 3.11 10.61
N PRO A 457 48.04 2.33 11.45
CA PRO A 457 46.68 2.64 11.90
C PRO A 457 46.55 3.95 12.67
N TYR A 458 47.63 4.41 13.32
CA TYR A 458 47.61 5.60 14.16
C TYR A 458 48.14 6.84 13.43
N GLU A 459 48.34 6.77 12.12
CA GLU A 459 48.69 7.93 11.30
C GLU A 459 47.55 8.96 11.32
N ASP A 460 47.88 10.20 11.66
CA ASP A 460 46.96 11.34 11.61
C ASP A 460 46.55 11.62 10.15
N ILE A 461 45.27 11.42 9.82
CA ILE A 461 44.73 11.60 8.47
C ILE A 461 44.04 12.96 8.30
N LEU A 462 43.23 13.37 9.29
CA LEU A 462 42.41 14.57 9.17
C LEU A 462 42.16 15.24 10.52
N SER A 463 42.46 16.54 10.60
CA SER A 463 42.07 17.40 11.73
C SER A 463 41.12 18.47 11.22
N TYR A 464 39.81 18.20 11.23
CA TYR A 464 38.80 19.14 10.73
C TYR A 464 38.35 20.13 11.81
N SER A 465 38.11 19.64 13.04
CA SER A 465 37.72 20.47 14.19
C SER A 465 38.86 20.64 15.21
N PRO A 466 38.91 21.77 15.96
CA PRO A 466 39.91 21.96 17.00
C PRO A 466 39.81 20.90 18.10
N GLY A 467 40.93 20.21 18.38
CA GLY A 467 41.03 19.27 19.50
C GLY A 467 40.69 17.81 19.20
N ARG A 468 40.42 17.45 17.93
CA ARG A 468 40.23 16.05 17.51
C ARG A 468 40.91 15.80 16.16
N THR A 469 41.76 14.77 16.11
CA THR A 469 42.40 14.29 14.88
C THR A 469 41.90 12.89 14.60
N LEU A 470 41.40 12.65 13.38
CA LEU A 470 41.04 11.33 12.91
C LEU A 470 42.29 10.61 12.42
N THR A 471 42.52 9.45 12.98
CA THR A 471 43.58 8.52 12.61
C THR A 471 43.10 7.56 11.52
N ARG A 472 44.05 6.87 10.88
CA ARG A 472 43.73 5.91 9.81
C ARG A 472 42.77 4.82 10.23
N CYS A 473 42.90 4.27 11.44
CA CYS A 473 42.02 3.19 11.89
C CYS A 473 40.56 3.62 12.02
N ASP A 474 40.31 4.90 12.34
CA ASP A 474 38.95 5.41 12.47
C ASP A 474 38.21 5.25 11.13
N PHE A 475 38.88 5.58 10.01
CA PHE A 475 38.33 5.47 8.65
C PHE A 475 38.03 4.05 8.21
N TRP A 476 38.59 3.02 8.86
CA TRP A 476 38.24 1.64 8.52
C TRP A 476 36.78 1.34 8.82
N SER A 477 36.16 2.00 9.81
CA SER A 477 34.73 1.86 10.13
C SER A 477 33.82 2.27 8.96
N LEU A 478 34.27 3.16 8.06
CA LEU A 478 33.51 3.53 6.84
C LEU A 478 33.41 2.39 5.82
N ALA A 479 34.24 1.36 5.94
CA ALA A 479 34.19 0.16 5.11
C ALA A 479 33.39 -0.99 5.76
N PHE A 480 32.79 -0.77 6.94
CA PHE A 480 31.97 -1.74 7.69
C PHE A 480 30.53 -1.22 7.85
N GLU A 481 29.63 -2.08 8.34
CA GLU A 481 28.19 -1.77 8.52
C GLU A 481 27.91 -0.77 9.67
N GLU A 482 28.90 -0.48 10.52
CA GLU A 482 28.78 0.42 11.67
C GLU A 482 29.81 1.55 11.59
N VAL A 483 29.34 2.81 11.50
CA VAL A 483 30.23 3.98 11.52
C VAL A 483 30.66 4.31 12.95
N GLU A 484 31.93 4.66 13.12
CA GLU A 484 32.46 5.05 14.43
C GLU A 484 31.98 6.44 14.86
N ALA A 485 31.75 6.60 16.17
CA ALA A 485 31.26 7.84 16.77
C ALA A 485 32.14 9.06 16.48
N GLN A 486 33.47 8.87 16.39
CA GLN A 486 34.40 9.94 16.09
C GLN A 486 34.21 10.50 14.68
N ILE A 487 34.01 9.62 13.70
CA ILE A 487 33.73 10.01 12.31
C ILE A 487 32.37 10.68 12.21
N ALA A 488 31.34 10.09 12.84
CA ALA A 488 30.01 10.66 12.83
C ALA A 488 30.03 12.09 13.43
N ASP A 489 30.75 12.30 14.53
CA ASP A 489 30.90 13.61 15.17
C ASP A 489 31.56 14.64 14.22
N GLN A 490 32.61 14.25 13.48
CA GLN A 490 33.23 15.12 12.47
C GLN A 490 32.32 15.40 11.26
N CYS A 491 31.52 14.42 10.82
CA CYS A 491 30.51 14.64 9.77
C CYS A 491 29.50 15.71 10.17
N PHE A 492 29.06 15.75 11.43
CA PHE A 492 28.17 16.80 11.91
C PHE A 492 28.83 18.19 11.92
N GLN A 493 30.13 18.28 12.20
CA GLN A 493 30.85 19.55 12.05
C GLN A 493 30.87 20.03 10.60
N VAL A 494 31.06 19.12 9.64
CA VAL A 494 30.98 19.44 8.20
C VAL A 494 29.58 19.94 7.84
N ILE A 495 28.52 19.32 8.36
CA ILE A 495 27.13 19.77 8.14
C ILE A 495 26.92 21.18 8.68
N THR A 496 27.43 21.49 9.87
CA THR A 496 27.37 22.84 10.45
C THR A 496 28.07 23.87 9.57
N ALA A 497 29.28 23.57 9.07
CA ALA A 497 30.01 24.45 8.17
C ALA A 497 29.30 24.64 6.81
N LEU A 498 28.71 23.57 6.26
CA LEU A 498 27.91 23.64 5.04
C LEU A 498 26.65 24.46 5.23
N GLY A 499 25.95 24.31 6.36
CA GLY A 499 24.81 25.15 6.73
C GLY A 499 25.19 26.62 6.75
N ALA A 500 26.29 26.96 7.44
CA ALA A 500 26.81 28.33 7.48
C ALA A 500 27.11 28.88 6.08
N SER A 501 27.71 28.06 5.19
CA SER A 501 27.98 28.46 3.79
C SER A 501 26.71 28.75 2.98
N GLN A 502 25.56 28.23 3.40
CA GLN A 502 24.24 28.43 2.78
C GLN A 502 23.39 29.47 3.54
N GLY A 503 23.98 30.19 4.49
CA GLY A 503 23.29 31.20 5.30
C GLY A 503 22.33 30.62 6.33
N LYS A 504 22.53 29.35 6.75
CA LYS A 504 21.78 28.69 7.83
C LYS A 504 22.61 28.60 9.10
N ASP A 505 22.05 29.00 10.22
CA ASP A 505 22.66 28.87 11.54
C ASP A 505 22.30 27.51 12.16
N VAL A 506 23.11 26.50 11.84
CA VAL A 506 22.95 25.11 12.30
C VAL A 506 23.79 24.88 13.55
N HIS A 507 23.20 24.25 14.57
CA HIS A 507 23.93 23.81 15.76
C HIS A 507 23.87 22.30 15.92
N THR A 508 25.02 21.64 15.93
CA THR A 508 25.14 20.19 16.13
C THR A 508 25.71 19.87 17.51
N PHE A 509 25.00 19.08 18.30
CA PHE A 509 25.51 18.55 19.56
C PHE A 509 26.48 17.39 19.30
N SER A 510 27.52 17.28 20.14
CA SER A 510 28.42 16.14 20.09
C SER A 510 27.68 14.87 20.50
N ILE A 511 27.91 13.78 19.78
CA ILE A 511 27.32 12.47 20.08
C ILE A 511 27.62 12.03 21.52
N TYR A 512 28.87 12.29 21.94
CA TYR A 512 29.35 11.96 23.29
C TYR A 512 28.63 12.75 24.39
N LEU A 513 28.00 13.87 24.06
CA LEU A 513 27.21 14.67 24.99
C LEU A 513 25.77 14.16 25.04
N VAL A 514 25.15 13.94 23.87
CA VAL A 514 23.75 13.48 23.77
C VAL A 514 23.56 12.13 24.46
N VAL A 515 24.52 11.20 24.33
CA VAL A 515 24.44 9.89 24.99
C VAL A 515 24.38 10.00 26.52
N THR A 516 24.90 11.09 27.11
CA THR A 516 24.84 11.30 28.57
C THR A 516 23.46 11.72 29.07
N TRP A 517 22.58 12.18 28.18
CA TRP A 517 21.20 12.53 28.53
C TRP A 517 20.29 11.31 28.66
N LEU A 518 20.73 10.17 28.10
CA LEU A 518 19.99 8.93 28.09
C LEU A 518 20.36 8.04 29.29
N PRO A 519 19.53 7.02 29.62
CA PRO A 519 19.92 5.99 30.59
C PRO A 519 21.25 5.35 30.19
N PRO A 520 22.14 5.02 31.16
CA PRO A 520 21.96 5.14 32.61
C PRO A 520 22.36 6.50 33.19
N PHE A 521 22.86 7.44 32.38
CA PHE A 521 23.52 8.65 32.87
C PHE A 521 22.53 9.74 33.30
N HIS A 522 21.42 9.90 32.55
CA HIS A 522 20.33 10.83 32.90
C HIS A 522 20.79 12.26 33.22
N ASN A 523 21.85 12.75 32.56
CA ASN A 523 22.29 14.13 32.75
C ASN A 523 21.22 15.09 32.25
N ASP A 524 21.05 16.22 32.94
CA ASP A 524 20.14 17.28 32.53
C ASP A 524 20.62 17.91 31.20
N PRO A 525 19.84 17.81 30.11
CA PRO A 525 20.20 18.42 28.83
C PRO A 525 20.30 19.94 28.91
N LEU A 526 19.51 20.58 29.78
CA LEU A 526 19.44 22.04 29.90
C LEU A 526 20.78 22.63 30.33
N ALA A 527 21.58 21.88 31.11
CA ALA A 527 22.90 22.32 31.57
C ALA A 527 23.93 22.45 30.43
N ALA A 528 23.68 21.82 29.28
CA ALA A 528 24.58 21.82 28.12
C ALA A 528 24.08 22.66 26.95
N LEU A 529 22.90 23.30 27.07
CA LEU A 529 22.35 24.15 26.03
C LEU A 529 23.04 25.52 26.01
N PRO A 530 23.51 25.98 24.84
CA PRO A 530 23.93 27.37 24.67
C PRO A 530 22.76 28.35 24.89
N ASP A 531 23.01 29.52 25.48
CA ASP A 531 21.97 30.55 25.72
C ASP A 531 21.26 31.00 24.44
N ASN A 532 21.94 30.90 23.29
CA ASN A 532 21.42 31.27 21.98
C ASN A 532 20.86 30.07 21.19
N ILE A 533 20.64 28.91 21.83
CA ILE A 533 20.17 27.72 21.11
C ILE A 533 18.81 27.94 20.44
N GLY A 534 17.93 28.73 21.06
CA GLY A 534 16.60 29.07 20.53
C GLY A 534 16.61 30.01 19.31
N THR A 535 17.77 30.56 18.93
CA THR A 535 17.90 31.40 17.73
C THR A 535 18.48 30.65 16.54
N LYS A 536 18.74 29.34 16.67
CA LYS A 536 19.29 28.50 15.61
C LYS A 536 18.20 28.12 14.60
N ASP A 537 18.56 28.09 13.33
CA ASP A 537 17.66 27.63 12.26
C ASP A 537 17.42 26.13 12.35
N ILE A 538 18.46 25.38 12.76
CA ILE A 538 18.42 23.93 12.87
C ILE A 538 19.29 23.50 14.06
N ILE A 539 18.78 22.59 14.88
CA ILE A 539 19.50 21.93 15.96
C ILE A 539 19.53 20.43 15.66
N LEU A 540 20.73 19.85 15.63
CA LEU A 540 20.96 18.44 15.36
C LEU A 540 21.44 17.72 16.62
N LEU A 541 20.75 16.64 16.98
CA LEU A 541 20.96 15.83 18.17
C LEU A 541 21.24 14.38 17.75
N PRO A 542 22.51 14.04 17.46
CA PRO A 542 22.88 12.68 17.10
C PRO A 542 23.06 11.81 18.36
N SER A 543 22.54 10.59 18.31
CA SER A 543 22.59 9.62 19.42
C SER A 543 22.90 8.21 18.90
N TRP A 544 23.48 7.39 19.78
CA TRP A 544 23.69 5.96 19.56
C TRP A 544 22.93 5.17 20.61
N GLU A 545 21.96 4.35 20.20
CA GLU A 545 21.15 3.55 21.10
C GLU A 545 20.97 2.13 20.55
N SER A 546 21.26 1.12 21.39
CA SER A 546 21.00 -0.30 21.09
C SER A 546 21.57 -0.81 19.74
N GLY A 547 22.75 -0.32 19.33
CA GLY A 547 23.41 -0.76 18.08
C GLY A 547 23.02 0.05 16.83
N HIS A 548 22.33 1.18 16.99
CA HIS A 548 21.91 2.02 15.86
C HIS A 548 22.15 3.52 16.10
N TRP A 549 22.45 4.22 15.01
CA TRP A 549 22.55 5.69 14.96
C TRP A 549 21.17 6.31 14.80
N ILE A 550 20.84 7.27 15.65
CA ILE A 550 19.61 8.06 15.62
C ILE A 550 19.98 9.53 15.46
N LEU A 551 19.28 10.25 14.58
CA LEU A 551 19.43 11.70 14.44
C LEU A 551 18.09 12.37 14.69
N CYS A 552 18.04 13.23 15.70
CA CYS A 552 16.92 14.14 15.89
C CYS A 552 17.29 15.52 15.34
N SER A 553 16.38 16.13 14.58
CA SER A 553 16.52 17.47 14.04
C SER A 553 15.37 18.33 14.55
N LEU A 554 15.68 19.47 15.16
CA LEU A 554 14.72 20.49 15.57
C LEU A 554 14.95 21.71 14.67
N GLY A 555 13.90 22.33 14.16
CA GLY A 555 13.97 23.51 13.29
C GLY A 555 12.74 24.37 13.40
#